data_AF-A0A1A8VB18-F1
#
_entry.id   AF-A0A1A8VB18-F1
#
_cell.length_a   1.000
_cell.length_b   1.000
_cell.length_c   1.000
_cell.angle_alpha   90.00
_cell.angle_beta   90.00
_cell.angle_gamma   90.00
#
_symmetry.space_group_name_H-M   'P 1'
#
loop_
_entity.id
_entity.type
_entity.pdbx_description
1 polymer ?
#
loop_
_entity_poly.entity_id
_entity_poly.type
_entity_poly.pdbx_seq_one_letter_code
_entity_poly.pdbx_strand_id
1 'polypeptide(L)'
;FIIYLKNIVAADLIMTLTFPFKVLSDSNTAPTVLRIFVCRVSSVLFYLTMYISILFFGLISIDRCRKTLKPFTGSHSGRLVWRKLLSGAIWAFLLTLCLPNVILTHKTPPSRYFKCSDLKAEGGLYWHGLVNYVCQVIFWGNLLTVIICYTLISKELYKSYSRTKSQNTVQNVSLTSSGGKTRKPHQSKRKIHVNVFLILGVFFVCFVPFHFARVPYTMSQTERVTFDCSLKLFFFQLKEITLFLSSMNSVLDPLIYFFLCRSFRTMLFQTLRLPSGTCSWATGNRVI
;
A
#
# COMPACT_ATOMS: atom_id res chain seq x y z
N PHE A 1 12.19 4.72 6.37
CA PHE A 1 12.11 4.17 5.00
C PHE A 1 12.29 2.65 4.94
N ILE A 2 13.50 2.08 5.00
CA ILE A 2 13.70 0.62 4.73
C ILE A 2 12.89 -0.27 5.68
N ILE A 3 12.76 0.07 6.96
CA ILE A 3 11.93 -0.69 7.91
C ILE A 3 10.47 -0.77 7.43
N TYR A 4 9.88 0.36 7.05
CA TYR A 4 8.48 0.39 6.56
C TYR A 4 8.34 -0.40 5.27
N LEU A 5 9.32 -0.30 4.37
CA LEU A 5 9.34 -1.07 3.13
C LEU A 5 9.37 -2.58 3.39
N LYS A 6 10.19 -3.05 4.33
CA LYS A 6 10.22 -4.47 4.72
C LYS A 6 8.86 -4.96 5.22
N ASN A 7 8.15 -4.12 5.97
CA ASN A 7 6.82 -4.47 6.47
C ASN A 7 5.77 -4.52 5.34
N ILE A 8 5.83 -3.61 4.36
CA ILE A 8 4.98 -3.67 3.15
C ILE A 8 5.21 -4.98 2.42
N VAL A 9 6.47 -5.32 2.12
CA VAL A 9 6.79 -6.58 1.43
C VAL A 9 6.30 -7.79 2.23
N ALA A 10 6.45 -7.81 3.56
CA ALA A 10 5.92 -8.89 4.39
C ALA A 10 4.39 -8.98 4.31
N ALA A 11 3.68 -7.84 4.39
CA ALA A 11 2.23 -7.79 4.28
C ALA A 11 1.74 -8.26 2.89
N ASP A 12 2.39 -7.80 1.83
CA ASP A 12 2.07 -8.16 0.44
C ASP A 12 2.33 -9.64 0.15
N LEU A 13 3.38 -10.22 0.72
CA LEU A 13 3.64 -11.66 0.62
C LEU A 13 2.52 -12.45 1.31
N ILE A 14 2.13 -12.07 2.52
CA ILE A 14 1.02 -12.73 3.23
C ILE A 14 -0.29 -12.56 2.44
N MET A 15 -0.58 -11.37 1.91
CA MET A 15 -1.75 -11.13 1.07
C MET A 15 -1.74 -12.04 -0.17
N THR A 16 -0.61 -12.16 -0.85
CA THR A 16 -0.46 -13.02 -2.04
C THR A 16 -0.70 -14.48 -1.70
N LEU A 17 -0.25 -14.95 -0.54
CA LEU A 17 -0.51 -16.33 -0.07
C LEU A 17 -1.99 -16.59 0.21
N THR A 18 -2.80 -15.56 0.53
CA THR A 18 -4.25 -15.73 0.75
C THR A 18 -5.04 -15.87 -0.56
N PHE A 19 -4.50 -15.39 -1.67
CA PHE A 19 -5.21 -15.26 -2.95
C PHE A 19 -5.62 -16.60 -3.59
N PRO A 20 -4.76 -17.64 -3.64
CA PRO A 20 -5.14 -18.94 -4.18
C PRO A 20 -6.38 -19.53 -3.49
N PHE A 21 -6.49 -19.36 -2.17
CA PHE A 21 -7.66 -19.86 -1.43
C PHE A 21 -8.95 -19.12 -1.81
N LYS A 22 -8.87 -17.81 -2.05
CA LYS A 22 -10.03 -17.02 -2.51
C LYS A 22 -10.48 -17.48 -3.90
N VAL A 23 -9.54 -17.61 -4.84
CA VAL A 23 -9.83 -18.08 -6.21
C VAL A 23 -10.45 -19.47 -6.20
N LEU A 24 -9.87 -20.39 -5.41
CA LEU A 24 -10.43 -21.74 -5.28
C LEU A 24 -11.81 -21.71 -4.63
N SER A 25 -12.03 -20.93 -3.58
CA SER A 25 -13.34 -20.80 -2.91
C SER A 25 -14.41 -20.18 -3.81
N ASP A 26 -14.04 -19.25 -4.69
CA ASP A 26 -14.95 -18.61 -5.64
C ASP A 26 -15.25 -19.53 -6.84
N SER A 27 -14.53 -20.65 -6.99
CA SER A 27 -14.87 -21.70 -7.95
C SER A 27 -16.11 -22.49 -7.52
N ASN A 28 -16.93 -22.91 -8.49
CA ASN A 28 -18.17 -23.65 -8.23
C ASN A 28 -17.93 -25.08 -7.69
N THR A 29 -16.67 -25.48 -7.50
CA THR A 29 -16.23 -26.83 -7.10
C THR A 29 -15.55 -26.87 -5.74
N ALA A 30 -15.43 -25.73 -5.04
CA ALA A 30 -14.78 -25.66 -3.74
C ALA A 30 -15.47 -26.54 -2.67
N PRO A 31 -14.70 -27.38 -1.92
CA PRO A 31 -15.21 -28.05 -0.74
C PRO A 31 -15.71 -27.05 0.31
N THR A 32 -16.76 -27.42 1.04
CA THR A 32 -17.33 -26.60 2.14
C THR A 32 -16.26 -26.20 3.16
N VAL A 33 -15.33 -27.10 3.48
CA VAL A 33 -14.22 -26.85 4.42
C VAL A 33 -13.33 -25.70 3.94
N LEU A 34 -13.01 -25.63 2.64
CA LEU A 34 -12.20 -24.57 2.07
C LEU A 34 -12.91 -23.21 2.16
N ARG A 35 -14.22 -23.18 1.85
CA ARG A 35 -15.04 -21.95 1.96
C ARG A 35 -15.12 -21.45 3.41
N ILE A 36 -15.26 -22.36 4.38
CA ILE A 36 -15.19 -22.04 5.81
C ILE A 36 -13.82 -21.46 6.18
N PHE A 37 -12.73 -22.09 5.74
CA PHE A 37 -11.37 -21.60 5.98
C PHE A 37 -11.15 -20.20 5.39
N VAL A 38 -11.67 -19.93 4.20
CA VAL A 38 -11.60 -18.60 3.59
C VAL A 38 -12.31 -17.56 4.45
N CYS A 39 -13.53 -17.84 4.89
CA CYS A 39 -14.31 -16.92 5.73
C CYS A 39 -13.67 -16.67 7.11
N ARG A 40 -13.09 -17.70 7.73
CA ARG A 40 -12.55 -17.63 9.11
C ARG A 40 -11.14 -17.07 9.16
N VAL A 41 -10.29 -17.41 8.19
CA VAL A 41 -8.84 -17.14 8.25
C VAL A 41 -8.40 -16.33 7.05
N SER A 42 -8.53 -16.87 5.83
CA SER A 42 -7.91 -16.28 4.63
C SER A 42 -8.38 -14.85 4.37
N SER A 43 -9.71 -14.60 4.38
CA SER A 43 -10.26 -13.26 4.18
C SER A 43 -9.87 -12.28 5.29
N VAL A 44 -9.77 -12.76 6.54
CA VAL A 44 -9.35 -11.90 7.66
C VAL A 44 -7.89 -11.48 7.50
N LEU A 45 -7.00 -12.42 7.14
CA LEU A 45 -5.60 -12.14 6.84
C LEU A 45 -5.44 -11.21 5.63
N PHE A 46 -6.25 -11.39 4.59
CA PHE A 46 -6.26 -10.50 3.43
C PHE A 46 -6.56 -9.05 3.83
N TYR A 47 -7.64 -8.80 4.59
CA TYR A 47 -7.97 -7.44 5.02
C TYR A 47 -6.95 -6.89 6.02
N LEU A 48 -6.47 -7.70 6.96
CA LEU A 48 -5.41 -7.33 7.91
C LEU A 48 -4.18 -6.79 7.17
N THR A 49 -3.65 -7.56 6.23
CA THR A 49 -2.45 -7.20 5.47
C THR A 49 -2.69 -5.99 4.57
N MET A 50 -3.87 -5.85 3.98
CA MET A 50 -4.25 -4.64 3.23
C MET A 50 -4.17 -3.37 4.09
N TYR A 51 -4.72 -3.40 5.31
CA TYR A 51 -4.65 -2.25 6.22
C TYR A 51 -3.24 -2.00 6.75
N ILE A 52 -2.45 -3.04 6.94
CA ILE A 52 -1.02 -2.91 7.26
C ILE A 52 -0.30 -2.15 6.14
N SER A 53 -0.47 -2.56 4.87
CA SER A 53 0.13 -1.88 3.72
C SER A 53 -0.31 -0.40 3.67
N ILE A 54 -1.61 -0.11 3.79
CA ILE A 54 -2.16 1.26 3.82
C ILE A 54 -1.49 2.12 4.90
N LEU A 55 -1.39 1.64 6.15
CA LEU A 55 -0.74 2.39 7.23
C LEU A 55 0.73 2.66 6.93
N PHE A 56 1.46 1.67 6.39
CA PHE A 56 2.85 1.87 6.01
C PHE A 56 3.04 2.81 4.83
N PHE A 57 2.14 2.86 3.85
CA PHE A 57 2.13 3.88 2.80
C PHE A 57 2.02 5.29 3.37
N GLY A 58 1.11 5.52 4.32
CA GLY A 58 1.00 6.80 5.03
C GLY A 58 2.28 7.17 5.78
N LEU A 59 2.88 6.23 6.50
CA LEU A 59 4.14 6.46 7.22
C LEU A 59 5.33 6.72 6.28
N ILE A 60 5.39 6.05 5.13
CA ILE A 60 6.38 6.33 4.08
C ILE A 60 6.17 7.74 3.53
N SER A 61 4.93 8.15 3.27
CA SER A 61 4.58 9.49 2.79
C SER A 61 5.05 10.56 3.76
N ILE A 62 4.82 10.39 5.06
CA ILE A 62 5.31 11.29 6.12
C ILE A 62 6.84 11.32 6.15
N ASP A 63 7.51 10.17 6.13
CA ASP A 63 8.99 10.09 6.14
C ASP A 63 9.60 10.82 4.93
N ARG A 64 8.95 10.71 3.76
CA ARG A 64 9.37 11.40 2.53
C ARG A 64 9.10 12.89 2.60
N CYS A 65 7.91 13.31 3.02
CA CYS A 65 7.56 14.72 3.17
C CYS A 65 8.54 15.43 4.11
N ARG A 66 8.82 14.85 5.29
CA ARG A 66 9.79 15.41 6.25
C ARG A 66 11.19 15.55 5.68
N LYS A 67 11.69 14.55 4.94
CA LYS A 67 13.02 14.59 4.32
C LYS A 67 13.11 15.61 3.19
N THR A 68 12.06 15.75 2.39
CA THR A 68 12.02 16.74 1.29
C THR A 68 11.99 18.15 1.84
N LEU A 69 11.18 18.41 2.88
CA LEU A 69 11.05 19.75 3.48
C LEU A 69 12.20 20.12 4.42
N LYS A 70 12.83 19.15 5.09
CA LYS A 70 13.92 19.37 6.07
C LYS A 70 15.10 18.42 5.84
N PRO A 71 15.91 18.64 4.79
CA PRO A 71 16.97 17.72 4.37
C PRO A 71 18.14 17.55 5.37
N PHE A 72 18.35 18.51 6.28
CA PHE A 72 19.50 18.53 7.21
C PHE A 72 19.22 17.94 8.60
N THR A 73 18.06 17.29 8.82
CA THR A 73 17.84 16.58 10.08
C THR A 73 18.52 15.21 10.05
N GLY A 74 19.65 15.10 10.75
CA GLY A 74 20.38 13.84 10.95
C GLY A 74 19.49 12.71 11.47
N SER A 75 19.79 11.47 11.05
CA SER A 75 19.06 10.28 11.50
C SER A 75 19.69 9.74 12.79
N HIS A 76 19.20 10.18 13.94
CA HIS A 76 19.64 9.65 15.25
C HIS A 76 19.13 8.22 15.50
N SER A 77 19.88 7.44 16.29
CA SER A 77 19.55 6.06 16.67
C SER A 77 18.13 5.92 17.27
N GLY A 78 17.70 6.87 18.09
CA GLY A 78 16.33 6.90 18.65
C GLY A 78 15.22 6.91 17.59
N ARG A 79 15.45 7.53 16.43
CA ARG A 79 14.49 7.52 15.31
C ARG A 79 14.36 6.15 14.65
N LEU A 80 15.39 5.30 14.74
CA LEU A 80 15.34 3.93 14.25
C LEU A 80 14.52 3.04 15.19
N VAL A 81 14.77 3.14 16.50
CA VAL A 81 14.01 2.41 17.54
C VAL A 81 12.54 2.77 17.45
N TRP A 82 12.22 4.07 17.36
CA TRP A 82 10.84 4.54 17.23
C TRP A 82 10.12 3.94 16.01
N ARG A 83 10.80 3.85 14.86
CA ARG A 83 10.22 3.22 13.65
C ARG A 83 9.93 1.74 13.85
N LYS A 84 10.78 1.01 14.58
CA LYS A 84 10.56 -0.42 14.88
C LYS A 84 9.38 -0.60 15.84
N LEU A 85 9.32 0.19 16.91
CA LEU A 85 8.23 0.16 17.88
C LEU A 85 6.90 0.51 17.20
N LEU A 86 6.86 1.57 16.39
CA LEU A 86 5.67 1.96 15.64
C LEU A 86 5.22 0.87 14.66
N SER A 87 6.16 0.23 13.94
CA SER A 87 5.84 -0.92 13.10
C SER A 87 5.21 -2.07 13.89
N GLY A 88 5.82 -2.46 15.01
CA GLY A 88 5.30 -3.53 15.87
C GLY A 88 3.92 -3.20 16.45
N ALA A 89 3.72 -1.94 16.87
CA ALA A 89 2.43 -1.47 17.38
C ALA A 89 1.31 -1.55 16.34
N ILE A 90 1.58 -1.20 15.07
CA ILE A 90 0.61 -1.32 13.98
C ILE A 90 0.19 -2.77 13.78
N TRP A 91 1.15 -3.69 13.75
CA TRP A 91 0.87 -5.13 13.63
C TRP A 91 0.02 -5.63 14.80
N ALA A 92 0.44 -5.34 16.03
CA ALA A 92 -0.26 -5.77 17.23
C ALA A 92 -1.69 -5.21 17.30
N PHE A 93 -1.87 -3.93 16.99
CA PHE A 93 -3.17 -3.27 16.98
C PHE A 93 -4.12 -3.93 15.96
N LEU A 94 -3.69 -4.09 14.71
CA LEU A 94 -4.56 -4.67 13.68
C LEU A 94 -4.82 -6.16 13.91
N LEU A 95 -3.85 -6.92 14.43
CA LEU A 95 -4.05 -8.30 14.87
C LEU A 95 -5.12 -8.37 15.97
N THR A 96 -5.03 -7.48 16.96
CA THR A 96 -6.01 -7.41 18.07
C THR A 96 -7.42 -7.11 17.55
N LEU A 97 -7.59 -6.23 16.56
CA LEU A 97 -8.88 -5.98 15.94
C LEU A 97 -9.43 -7.21 15.17
N CYS A 98 -8.55 -7.98 14.53
CA CYS A 98 -8.93 -9.12 13.70
C CYS A 98 -9.23 -10.39 14.50
N LEU A 99 -8.54 -10.62 15.63
CA LEU A 99 -8.65 -11.85 16.43
C LEU A 99 -10.10 -12.17 16.85
N PRO A 100 -10.88 -11.23 17.44
CA PRO A 100 -12.26 -11.52 17.79
C PRO A 100 -13.13 -11.84 16.57
N ASN A 101 -12.85 -11.23 15.41
CA ASN A 101 -13.59 -11.53 14.18
C ASN A 101 -13.36 -12.99 13.72
N VAL A 102 -12.16 -13.54 13.93
CA VAL A 102 -11.88 -14.97 13.69
C VAL A 102 -12.63 -15.85 14.69
N ILE A 103 -12.48 -15.56 15.99
CA ILE A 103 -13.05 -16.36 17.10
C ILE A 103 -14.58 -16.37 17.05
N LEU A 104 -15.21 -15.24 16.74
CA LEU A 104 -16.65 -15.08 16.68
C LEU A 104 -17.26 -15.61 15.36
N THR A 105 -16.45 -16.11 14.42
CA THR A 105 -16.90 -16.79 13.18
C THR A 105 -16.89 -18.31 13.37
N HIS A 106 -17.64 -18.84 14.35
CA HIS A 106 -17.62 -20.27 14.71
C HIS A 106 -18.88 -21.06 14.31
N LYS A 107 -19.95 -20.43 13.83
CA LYS A 107 -21.18 -21.15 13.44
C LYS A 107 -20.93 -22.09 12.25
N THR A 108 -21.73 -23.15 12.18
CA THR A 108 -21.78 -24.09 11.07
C THR A 108 -22.56 -23.49 9.89
N PRO A 109 -22.19 -23.82 8.64
CA PRO A 109 -22.92 -23.32 7.48
C PRO A 109 -24.37 -23.84 7.48
N PRO A 110 -25.37 -22.97 7.26
CA PRO A 110 -26.78 -23.37 7.29
C PRO A 110 -27.22 -24.15 6.03
N SER A 111 -26.49 -24.03 4.92
CA SER A 111 -26.81 -24.68 3.65
C SER A 111 -25.57 -24.86 2.78
N ARG A 112 -25.73 -25.49 1.61
CA ARG A 112 -24.67 -25.57 0.58
C ARG A 112 -24.27 -24.19 0.02
N TYR A 113 -25.16 -23.21 0.07
CA TYR A 113 -24.93 -21.85 -0.41
C TYR A 113 -25.03 -20.87 0.76
N PHE A 114 -23.89 -20.56 1.37
CA PHE A 114 -23.79 -19.64 2.51
C PHE A 114 -22.82 -18.49 2.24
N LYS A 115 -23.01 -17.38 2.97
CA LYS A 115 -22.12 -16.23 3.04
C LYS A 115 -21.24 -16.30 4.29
N CYS A 116 -20.10 -15.61 4.29
CA CYS A 116 -19.24 -15.52 5.48
C CYS A 116 -19.88 -14.80 6.67
N SER A 117 -20.94 -14.02 6.46
CA SER A 117 -21.76 -13.42 7.52
C SER A 117 -22.53 -14.49 8.30
N ASP A 118 -22.95 -15.56 7.64
CA ASP A 118 -23.83 -16.58 8.23
C ASP A 118 -23.09 -17.43 9.27
N LEU A 119 -21.76 -17.48 9.17
CA LEU A 119 -20.88 -18.18 10.10
C LEU A 119 -20.59 -17.37 11.38
N LYS A 120 -21.03 -16.11 11.45
CA LYS A 120 -20.75 -15.22 12.60
C LYS A 120 -21.82 -15.34 13.68
N ALA A 121 -21.38 -15.37 14.93
CA ALA A 121 -22.24 -15.12 16.08
C ALA A 121 -22.78 -13.68 16.05
N GLU A 122 -23.84 -13.40 16.81
CA GLU A 122 -24.45 -12.07 16.86
C GLU A 122 -23.45 -10.99 17.29
N GLY A 123 -22.67 -11.25 18.35
CA GLY A 123 -21.56 -10.39 18.75
C GLY A 123 -20.47 -10.27 17.68
N GLY A 124 -20.27 -11.31 16.85
CA GLY A 124 -19.34 -11.29 15.73
C GLY A 124 -19.78 -10.38 14.59
N LEU A 125 -21.08 -10.28 14.32
CA LEU A 125 -21.64 -9.35 13.33
C LEU A 125 -21.45 -7.90 13.78
N TYR A 126 -21.74 -7.60 15.05
CA TYR A 126 -21.52 -6.28 15.63
C TYR A 126 -20.03 -5.91 15.60
N TRP A 127 -19.15 -6.80 16.06
CA TRP A 127 -17.71 -6.57 16.03
C TRP A 127 -17.19 -6.37 14.60
N HIS A 128 -17.67 -7.17 13.65
CA HIS A 128 -17.33 -7.02 12.23
C HIS A 128 -17.75 -5.64 11.69
N GLY A 129 -18.93 -5.14 12.06
CA GLY A 129 -19.38 -3.79 11.75
C GLY A 129 -18.45 -2.72 12.32
N LEU A 130 -18.08 -2.83 13.60
CA LEU A 130 -17.14 -1.91 14.26
C LEU A 130 -15.77 -1.92 13.58
N VAL A 131 -15.21 -3.10 13.29
CA VAL A 131 -13.92 -3.24 12.60
C VAL A 131 -14.01 -2.60 11.21
N ASN A 132 -15.07 -2.85 10.45
CA ASN A 132 -15.28 -2.22 9.14
C ASN A 132 -15.32 -0.69 9.23
N TYR A 133 -15.98 -0.14 10.25
CA TYR A 133 -16.02 1.30 10.49
C TYR A 133 -14.64 1.87 10.84
N VAL A 134 -13.93 1.26 11.80
CA VAL A 134 -12.57 1.65 12.19
C VAL A 134 -11.61 1.60 10.99
N CYS A 135 -11.71 0.55 10.18
CA CYS A 135 -10.97 0.37 8.94
C CYS A 135 -11.22 1.51 7.93
N GLN A 136 -12.46 1.99 7.79
CA GLN A 136 -12.75 3.14 6.94
C GLN A 136 -12.13 4.41 7.50
N VAL A 137 -12.23 4.68 8.80
CA VAL A 137 -11.60 5.84 9.44
C VAL A 137 -10.08 5.83 9.21
N ILE A 138 -9.43 4.67 9.39
CA ILE A 138 -8.00 4.49 9.11
C ILE A 138 -7.67 4.84 7.66
N PHE A 139 -8.44 4.32 6.70
CA PHE A 139 -8.20 4.58 5.29
C PHE A 139 -8.34 6.06 4.93
N TRP A 140 -9.45 6.72 5.31
CA TRP A 140 -9.67 8.12 4.97
C TRP A 140 -8.65 9.06 5.63
N GLY A 141 -8.27 8.79 6.88
CA GLY A 141 -7.19 9.52 7.55
C GLY A 141 -5.83 9.34 6.87
N ASN A 142 -5.53 8.12 6.39
CA ASN A 142 -4.31 7.84 5.65
C ASN A 142 -4.31 8.51 4.27
N LEU A 143 -5.42 8.43 3.54
CA LEU A 143 -5.62 9.10 2.25
C LEU A 143 -5.39 10.61 2.37
N LEU A 144 -5.98 11.25 3.38
CA LEU A 144 -5.76 12.67 3.67
C LEU A 144 -4.28 12.97 3.94
N THR A 145 -3.63 12.15 4.75
CA THR A 145 -2.19 12.28 5.05
C THR A 145 -1.34 12.18 3.78
N VAL A 146 -1.62 11.20 2.92
CA VAL A 146 -0.94 10.99 1.65
C VAL A 146 -1.11 12.20 0.73
N ILE A 147 -2.34 12.69 0.57
CA ILE A 147 -2.65 13.87 -0.25
C ILE A 147 -1.88 15.10 0.25
N ILE A 148 -1.94 15.40 1.55
CA ILE A 148 -1.22 16.55 2.14
C ILE A 148 0.28 16.42 1.89
N CYS A 149 0.87 15.26 2.20
CA CYS A 149 2.30 15.02 1.99
C CYS A 149 2.69 15.22 0.53
N TYR A 150 1.88 14.70 -0.39
CA TYR A 150 2.10 14.78 -1.83
C TYR A 150 2.02 16.21 -2.36
N THR A 151 1.03 16.99 -1.93
CA THR A 151 0.90 18.40 -2.29
C THR A 151 2.09 19.21 -1.78
N LEU A 152 2.53 18.98 -0.54
CA LEU A 152 3.70 19.66 0.02
C LEU A 152 5.00 19.31 -0.72
N ILE A 153 5.19 18.03 -1.03
CA ILE A 153 6.33 17.58 -1.84
C ILE A 153 6.28 18.28 -3.20
N SER A 154 5.16 18.18 -3.92
CA SER A 154 5.01 18.77 -5.26
C SER A 154 5.25 20.28 -5.28
N LYS A 155 4.75 21.01 -4.28
CA LYS A 155 4.99 22.45 -4.13
C LYS A 155 6.48 22.77 -3.94
N GLU A 156 7.17 22.05 -3.06
CA GLU A 156 8.60 22.28 -2.85
C GLU A 156 9.42 21.90 -4.10
N LEU A 157 9.01 20.86 -4.82
CA LEU A 157 9.66 20.48 -6.08
C LEU A 157 9.48 21.51 -7.18
N TYR A 158 8.27 22.03 -7.34
CA TYR A 158 7.98 23.09 -8.29
C TYR A 158 8.79 24.35 -7.96
N LYS A 159 8.84 24.73 -6.67
CA LYS A 159 9.64 25.86 -6.17
C LYS A 159 11.14 25.67 -6.40
N SER A 160 11.65 24.45 -6.19
CA SER A 160 13.05 24.14 -6.48
C SER A 160 13.34 24.20 -7.97
N TYR A 161 12.44 23.72 -8.82
CA TYR A 161 12.59 23.75 -10.28
C TYR A 161 12.56 25.18 -10.83
N SER A 162 11.64 26.02 -10.37
CA SER A 162 11.54 27.42 -10.80
C SER A 162 12.77 28.24 -10.45
N ARG A 163 13.34 28.04 -9.25
CA ARG A 163 14.62 28.65 -8.82
C ARG A 163 15.79 28.25 -9.73
N THR A 164 15.89 26.98 -10.11
CA THR A 164 16.95 26.50 -11.01
C THR A 164 16.77 27.00 -12.45
N LYS A 165 15.52 27.15 -12.92
CA LYS A 165 15.24 27.74 -14.25
C LYS A 165 15.62 29.22 -14.29
N SER A 166 15.27 29.98 -13.25
CA SER A 166 15.63 31.41 -13.14
C SER A 166 17.15 31.63 -13.08
N GLN A 167 17.90 30.78 -12.34
CA GLN A 167 19.37 30.85 -12.32
C GLN A 167 20.01 30.57 -13.69
N ASN A 168 19.50 29.62 -14.47
CA ASN A 168 20.02 29.36 -15.82
C ASN A 168 19.75 30.52 -16.79
N THR A 169 18.64 31.26 -16.62
CA THR A 169 18.35 32.44 -17.47
C THR A 169 19.24 33.63 -17.14
N VAL A 170 19.59 33.84 -15.86
CA VAL A 170 20.51 34.93 -15.45
C VAL A 170 21.97 34.61 -15.78
N GLN A 171 22.38 33.34 -15.71
CA GLN A 171 23.75 32.90 -16.05
C GLN A 171 24.04 32.93 -17.56
N ASN A 172 23.01 32.97 -18.42
CA ASN A 172 23.19 33.14 -19.87
C ASN A 172 23.40 34.61 -20.29
N VAL A 173 23.15 35.58 -19.39
CA VAL A 173 23.35 37.02 -19.64
C VAL A 173 24.67 37.53 -19.04
N SER A 174 25.31 36.74 -18.16
CA SER A 174 26.61 37.05 -17.56
C SER A 174 27.71 36.14 -18.16
N LEU A 175 28.48 36.78 -19.04
CA LEU A 175 29.63 36.35 -19.86
C LEU A 175 30.61 35.31 -19.24
N THR A 176 31.11 34.42 -20.10
CA THR A 176 32.49 33.85 -20.21
C THR A 176 33.28 33.32 -19.00
N SER A 177 33.90 32.16 -19.23
CA SER A 177 35.10 31.60 -18.59
C SER A 177 34.96 30.93 -17.22
N SER A 178 35.03 29.59 -17.23
CA SER A 178 36.10 28.79 -16.59
C SER A 178 35.60 27.38 -16.28
N GLY A 179 36.45 26.40 -16.61
CA GLY A 179 36.16 24.97 -16.51
C GLY A 179 35.95 24.49 -15.08
N GLY A 180 34.94 23.63 -14.91
CA GLY A 180 34.65 22.94 -13.65
C GLY A 180 33.47 21.98 -13.80
N LYS A 181 33.72 20.77 -14.33
CA LYS A 181 32.74 19.69 -14.43
C LYS A 181 32.38 19.13 -13.05
N THR A 182 31.21 19.46 -12.50
CA THR A 182 30.48 18.61 -11.53
C THR A 182 28.95 18.76 -11.62
N ARG A 183 28.36 18.56 -12.81
CA ARG A 183 26.91 18.35 -12.98
C ARG A 183 26.49 16.94 -12.55
N LYS A 184 26.50 16.63 -11.25
CA LYS A 184 25.98 15.35 -10.69
C LYS A 184 24.88 15.43 -9.59
N PRO A 185 24.49 16.57 -8.98
CA PRO A 185 23.43 16.56 -7.96
C PRO A 185 21.99 16.46 -8.52
N HIS A 186 21.74 16.99 -9.74
CA HIS A 186 20.38 17.22 -10.24
C HIS A 186 19.66 15.94 -10.69
N GLN A 187 20.38 15.00 -11.32
CA GLN A 187 19.80 13.70 -11.73
C GLN A 187 19.41 12.80 -10.55
N SER A 188 20.18 12.83 -9.45
CA SER A 188 19.90 12.03 -8.24
C SER A 188 18.61 12.48 -7.55
N LYS A 189 18.41 13.80 -7.39
CA LYS A 189 17.18 14.37 -6.80
C LYS A 189 15.95 14.08 -7.67
N ARG A 190 16.03 14.25 -9.00
CA ARG A 190 14.91 13.96 -9.92
C ARG A 190 14.50 12.48 -9.89
N LYS A 191 15.45 11.54 -9.83
CA LYS A 191 15.18 10.09 -9.74
C LYS A 191 14.51 9.69 -8.42
N ILE A 192 14.96 10.22 -7.29
CA ILE A 192 14.34 9.94 -5.97
C ILE A 192 12.88 10.39 -5.95
N HIS A 193 12.56 11.51 -6.61
CA HIS A 193 11.21 12.04 -6.60
C HIS A 193 10.26 11.19 -7.43
N VAL A 194 10.63 10.80 -8.66
CA VAL A 194 9.81 9.91 -9.52
C VAL A 194 9.41 8.63 -8.79
N ASN A 195 10.32 8.02 -8.03
CA ASN A 195 10.01 6.82 -7.26
C ASN A 195 8.92 7.06 -6.20
N VAL A 196 8.94 8.23 -5.54
CA VAL A 196 7.91 8.59 -4.55
C VAL A 196 6.56 8.81 -5.23
N PHE A 197 6.51 9.54 -6.35
CA PHE A 197 5.28 9.72 -7.12
C PHE A 197 4.68 8.39 -7.56
N LEU A 198 5.52 7.43 -7.95
CA LEU A 198 5.07 6.13 -8.44
C LEU A 198 4.51 5.25 -7.31
N ILE A 199 5.21 5.16 -6.17
CA ILE A 199 4.73 4.47 -4.96
C ILE A 199 3.36 5.03 -4.52
N LEU A 200 3.20 6.36 -4.57
CA LEU A 200 1.92 6.99 -4.23
C LEU A 200 0.85 6.70 -5.29
N GLY A 201 1.22 6.67 -6.56
CA GLY A 201 0.32 6.28 -7.66
C GLY A 201 -0.30 4.89 -7.46
N VAL A 202 0.48 3.90 -7.00
CA VAL A 202 -0.05 2.57 -6.67
C VAL A 202 -1.06 2.63 -5.54
N PHE A 203 -0.79 3.40 -4.48
CA PHE A 203 -1.74 3.54 -3.39
C PHE A 203 -3.10 4.05 -3.89
N PHE A 204 -3.10 5.06 -4.78
CA PHE A 204 -4.32 5.59 -5.37
C PHE A 204 -5.03 4.58 -6.26
N VAL A 205 -4.31 3.90 -7.15
CA VAL A 205 -4.91 2.94 -8.09
C VAL A 205 -5.45 1.71 -7.38
N CYS A 206 -4.73 1.17 -6.39
CA CYS A 206 -5.09 -0.07 -5.74
C CYS A 206 -6.11 0.10 -4.62
N PHE A 207 -5.91 1.04 -3.69
CA PHE A 207 -6.72 1.06 -2.47
C PHE A 207 -7.94 1.98 -2.56
N VAL A 208 -7.85 3.10 -3.28
CA VAL A 208 -8.91 4.11 -3.29
C VAL A 208 -10.21 3.58 -3.91
N PRO A 209 -10.21 2.94 -5.10
CA PRO A 209 -11.43 2.43 -5.70
C PRO A 209 -12.20 1.47 -4.78
N PHE A 210 -11.48 0.58 -4.09
CA PHE A 210 -12.08 -0.38 -3.18
C PHE A 210 -12.79 0.28 -2.00
N HIS A 211 -12.14 1.24 -1.35
CA HIS A 211 -12.72 1.86 -0.15
C HIS A 211 -13.92 2.75 -0.49
N PHE A 212 -13.90 3.40 -1.66
CA PHE A 212 -15.07 4.10 -2.20
C PHE A 212 -16.21 3.13 -2.54
N ALA A 213 -15.93 2.02 -3.22
CA ALA A 213 -16.95 1.01 -3.57
C ALA A 213 -17.52 0.29 -2.33
N ARG A 214 -16.72 0.13 -1.28
CA ARG A 214 -17.13 -0.56 -0.04
C ARG A 214 -18.18 0.22 0.74
N VAL A 215 -18.20 1.55 0.70
CA VAL A 215 -19.19 2.38 1.41
C VAL A 215 -20.62 2.08 0.94
N PRO A 216 -21.00 2.28 -0.34
CA PRO A 216 -22.36 2.01 -0.80
C PRO A 216 -22.69 0.51 -0.74
N TYR A 217 -21.71 -0.38 -0.94
CA TYR A 217 -21.91 -1.81 -0.70
C TYR A 217 -22.34 -2.09 0.74
N THR A 218 -21.64 -1.53 1.73
CA THR A 218 -21.99 -1.75 3.15
C THR A 218 -23.38 -1.21 3.46
N MET A 219 -23.69 0.01 3.01
CA MET A 219 -25.02 0.62 3.16
C MET A 219 -26.12 -0.27 2.55
N SER A 220 -25.88 -0.84 1.36
CA SER A 220 -26.83 -1.75 0.70
C SER A 220 -27.12 -3.05 1.45
N GLN A 221 -26.24 -3.43 2.39
CA GLN A 221 -26.37 -4.64 3.19
C GLN A 221 -26.88 -4.36 4.62
N THR A 222 -26.66 -3.16 5.17
CA THR A 222 -26.96 -2.85 6.57
C THR A 222 -28.14 -1.92 6.77
N GLU A 223 -28.42 -1.02 5.83
CA GLU A 223 -29.50 -0.04 5.98
C GLU A 223 -30.85 -0.60 5.54
N ARG A 224 -31.92 -0.13 6.19
CA ARG A 224 -33.31 -0.46 5.85
C ARG A 224 -33.81 0.24 4.59
N VAL A 225 -33.00 1.12 3.99
CA VAL A 225 -33.31 1.71 2.68
C VAL A 225 -33.45 0.56 1.68
N THR A 226 -34.59 0.50 1.01
CA THR A 226 -34.89 -0.60 0.08
C THR A 226 -34.07 -0.45 -1.20
N PHE A 227 -32.82 -0.89 -1.17
CA PHE A 227 -32.04 -1.14 -2.38
C PHE A 227 -32.67 -2.33 -3.12
N ASP A 228 -32.98 -2.15 -4.39
CA ASP A 228 -33.46 -3.21 -5.27
C ASP A 228 -32.36 -4.26 -5.54
N CYS A 229 -32.77 -5.42 -6.06
CA CYS A 229 -31.86 -6.53 -6.30
C CYS A 229 -30.74 -6.17 -7.29
N SER A 230 -31.06 -5.42 -8.35
CA SER A 230 -30.10 -5.02 -9.38
C SER A 230 -29.03 -4.10 -8.82
N LEU A 231 -29.41 -3.14 -7.98
CA LEU A 231 -28.46 -2.22 -7.35
C LEU A 231 -27.60 -2.90 -6.28
N LYS A 232 -28.15 -3.86 -5.52
CA LYS A 232 -27.36 -4.71 -4.61
C LYS A 232 -26.32 -5.54 -5.36
N LEU A 233 -26.70 -6.12 -6.52
CA LEU A 233 -25.80 -6.88 -7.37
C LEU A 233 -24.70 -5.98 -7.96
N PHE A 234 -25.06 -4.78 -8.42
CA PHE A 234 -24.11 -3.80 -8.93
C PHE A 234 -23.05 -3.43 -7.89
N PHE A 235 -23.45 -3.06 -6.66
CA PHE A 235 -22.49 -2.73 -5.61
C PHE A 235 -21.63 -3.91 -5.19
N PHE A 236 -22.19 -5.13 -5.18
CA PHE A 236 -21.43 -6.35 -4.92
C PHE A 236 -20.33 -6.55 -5.99
N GLN A 237 -20.68 -6.46 -7.28
CA GLN A 237 -19.73 -6.61 -8.39
C GLN A 237 -18.66 -5.53 -8.36
N LEU A 238 -19.05 -4.26 -8.16
CA LEU A 238 -18.13 -3.13 -8.06
C LEU A 238 -17.13 -3.35 -6.91
N LYS A 239 -17.61 -3.80 -5.74
CA LYS A 239 -16.78 -4.11 -4.58
C LYS A 239 -15.85 -5.30 -4.82
N GLU A 240 -16.26 -6.33 -5.57
CA GLU A 240 -15.37 -7.46 -5.91
C GLU A 240 -14.29 -7.07 -6.93
N ILE A 241 -14.65 -6.33 -7.99
CA ILE A 241 -13.70 -5.86 -9.01
C ILE A 241 -12.64 -4.94 -8.36
N THR A 242 -13.08 -3.99 -7.55
CA THR A 242 -12.17 -3.07 -6.88
C THR A 242 -11.35 -3.75 -5.78
N LEU A 243 -11.87 -4.79 -5.12
CA LEU A 243 -11.10 -5.63 -4.19
C LEU A 243 -9.98 -6.38 -4.92
N PHE A 244 -10.26 -6.93 -6.10
CA PHE A 244 -9.25 -7.53 -6.96
C PHE A 244 -8.17 -6.50 -7.34
N LEU A 245 -8.55 -5.30 -7.77
CA LEU A 245 -7.61 -4.20 -8.05
C LEU A 245 -6.75 -3.84 -6.82
N SER A 246 -7.32 -3.85 -5.62
CA SER A 246 -6.57 -3.63 -4.37
C SER A 246 -5.53 -4.72 -4.12
N SER A 247 -5.80 -5.96 -4.49
CA SER A 247 -4.83 -7.05 -4.34
C SER A 247 -3.63 -6.94 -5.28
N MET A 248 -3.76 -6.24 -6.41
CA MET A 248 -2.65 -5.99 -7.33
C MET A 248 -1.51 -5.16 -6.70
N ASN A 249 -1.75 -4.50 -5.57
CA ASN A 249 -0.70 -3.85 -4.79
C ASN A 249 0.47 -4.79 -4.52
N SER A 250 0.20 -6.06 -4.19
CA SER A 250 1.24 -7.02 -3.80
C SER A 250 2.21 -7.38 -4.91
N VAL A 251 1.83 -7.16 -6.17
CA VAL A 251 2.66 -7.38 -7.36
C VAL A 251 3.30 -6.07 -7.82
N LEU A 252 2.53 -4.98 -7.83
CA LEU A 252 2.99 -3.69 -8.31
C LEU A 252 4.11 -3.12 -7.42
N ASP A 253 3.99 -3.25 -6.11
CA ASP A 253 4.98 -2.74 -5.16
C ASP A 253 6.38 -3.34 -5.42
N PRO A 254 6.60 -4.68 -5.38
CA PRO A 254 7.89 -5.29 -5.69
C PRO A 254 8.46 -4.90 -7.06
N LEU A 255 7.62 -4.82 -8.11
CA LEU A 255 8.07 -4.42 -9.45
C LEU A 255 8.60 -2.99 -9.44
N ILE A 256 7.88 -2.07 -8.81
CA ILE A 256 8.27 -0.66 -8.69
C ILE A 256 9.58 -0.55 -7.92
N TYR A 257 9.73 -1.25 -6.80
CA TYR A 257 10.96 -1.19 -6.02
C TYR A 257 12.14 -1.84 -6.75
N PHE A 258 11.91 -2.93 -7.49
CA PHE A 258 12.95 -3.61 -8.27
C PHE A 258 13.46 -2.72 -9.42
N PHE A 259 12.56 -2.12 -10.20
CA PHE A 259 12.93 -1.28 -11.33
C PHE A 259 13.47 0.09 -10.92
N LEU A 260 13.11 0.59 -9.73
CA LEU A 260 13.39 1.99 -9.35
C LEU A 260 14.34 2.16 -8.16
N CYS A 261 14.52 1.17 -7.28
CA CYS A 261 15.32 1.31 -6.06
C CYS A 261 16.57 0.40 -6.06
N ARG A 262 17.73 0.99 -6.39
CA ARG A 262 19.02 0.28 -6.33
C ARG A 262 19.32 -0.31 -4.94
N SER A 263 18.94 0.40 -3.86
CA SER A 263 19.13 -0.08 -2.48
C SER A 263 18.22 -1.26 -2.13
N PHE A 264 17.00 -1.31 -2.64
CA PHE A 264 16.11 -2.46 -2.48
C PHE A 264 16.65 -3.66 -3.25
N ARG A 265 17.05 -3.43 -4.51
CA ARG A 265 17.66 -4.46 -5.35
C ARG A 265 18.90 -5.09 -4.69
N THR A 266 19.79 -4.27 -4.12
CA THR A 266 20.96 -4.77 -3.38
C THR A 266 20.58 -5.56 -2.12
N MET A 267 19.60 -5.09 -1.35
CA MET A 267 19.11 -5.83 -0.17
C MET A 267 18.48 -7.18 -0.58
N LEU A 268 17.68 -7.20 -1.64
CA LEU A 268 17.02 -8.40 -2.16
C LEU A 268 18.05 -9.43 -2.62
N PHE A 269 19.05 -9.01 -3.42
CA PHE A 269 20.13 -9.88 -3.86
C PHE A 269 20.97 -10.42 -2.70
N GLN A 270 21.26 -9.59 -1.68
CA GLN A 270 21.92 -10.05 -0.46
C GLN A 270 21.08 -11.07 0.31
N THR A 271 19.77 -10.84 0.43
CA THR A 271 18.86 -11.74 1.16
C THR A 271 18.69 -13.07 0.43
N LEU A 272 18.63 -13.04 -0.91
CA LEU A 272 18.50 -14.24 -1.76
C LEU A 272 19.85 -14.91 -2.07
N ARG A 273 20.96 -14.41 -1.54
CA ARG A 273 22.34 -14.86 -1.85
C ARG A 273 22.64 -14.92 -3.36
N LEU A 274 21.98 -14.07 -4.13
CA LEU A 274 22.18 -13.98 -5.57
C LEU A 274 23.30 -12.96 -5.87
N PRO A 275 24.14 -13.18 -6.90
CA PRO A 275 25.12 -12.20 -7.32
C PRO A 275 24.41 -10.87 -7.63
N SER A 276 25.04 -9.74 -7.26
CA SER A 276 24.49 -8.42 -7.57
C SER A 276 24.47 -8.24 -9.10
N GLY A 277 23.34 -8.55 -9.74
CA GLY A 277 23.20 -8.45 -11.19
C GLY A 277 23.43 -7.02 -11.68
N THR A 278 24.54 -6.79 -12.36
CA THR A 278 24.80 -5.59 -13.14
C THR A 278 23.92 -5.68 -14.39
N CYS A 279 22.70 -5.13 -14.37
CA CYS A 279 21.97 -4.88 -15.62
C CYS A 279 22.75 -3.86 -16.45
N SER A 280 23.61 -4.33 -17.37
CA SER A 280 24.30 -3.50 -18.36
C SER A 280 23.36 -2.98 -19.45
N TRP A 281 22.16 -3.54 -19.56
CA TRP A 281 21.24 -3.28 -20.68
C TRP A 281 20.59 -1.87 -20.69
N ALA A 282 20.70 -1.10 -19.60
CA ALA A 282 20.16 0.27 -19.54
C ALA A 282 21.22 1.38 -19.65
N THR A 283 22.50 1.01 -19.76
CA THR A 283 23.61 1.96 -19.99
C THR A 283 24.35 1.49 -21.22
N GLY A 284 23.99 2.07 -22.37
CA GLY A 284 24.63 1.81 -23.66
C GLY A 284 26.10 2.21 -23.67
N ASN A 285 26.95 1.40 -23.05
CA ASN A 285 28.37 1.37 -23.31
C ASN A 285 28.63 0.15 -24.20
N ARG A 286 28.85 0.41 -25.50
CA ARG A 286 29.60 -0.52 -26.34
C ARG A 286 30.98 -0.64 -25.74
N VAL A 287 31.36 -1.85 -25.40
CA VAL A 287 32.76 -2.21 -25.17
C VAL A 287 33.38 -2.39 -26.56
N ILE A 288 34.37 -1.56 -26.87
CA ILE A 288 35.46 -1.93 -27.79
C ILE A 288 36.53 -2.53 -26.89
#